data_AF-A0A9P5PDV9-F1
#
_entry.id   AF-A0A9P5PDV9-F1
#
_cell.length_a   1.000
_cell.length_b   1.000
_cell.length_c   1.000
_cell.angle_alpha   90.00
_cell.angle_beta   90.00
_cell.angle_gamma   90.00
#
_symmetry.space_group_name_H-M   'P 1'
#
loop_
_entity.id
_entity.type
_entity.pdbx_description
1 polymer ?
#
loop_
_entity_poly.entity_id
_entity_poly.type
_entity_poly.pdbx_seq_one_letter_code
_entity_poly.pdbx_strand_id
1 'polypeptide(L)'
;MDEKRTWSCDVVANCPFESFNSRLSYHKTEYHSPHRYVHYNGEQVSISRGPDGKLKCPCGEPKHARYSCERIRLMCKVSKHPPPDSIRWNDWDEVSFRNRPRFRRQSKSTAPTTSADTSAIGPHRTIRTRSSTKNSIPKIEERDTKFRLVEEVSSISTGELSDRKEFLLKKLADEKAEACVLDKAIKDAVEIKALESQIKTMSAKNKAKRQKLETLISQS
;
A
#
# COMPACT_ATOMS: atom_id res chain seq x y z
N MET A 1 23.11 22.08 24.72
CA MET A 1 23.16 20.72 24.14
C MET A 1 21.74 20.19 24.17
N ASP A 2 21.05 20.20 23.03
CA ASP A 2 19.66 19.73 22.96
C ASP A 2 19.63 18.20 22.98
N GLU A 3 19.12 17.64 24.09
CA GLU A 3 18.79 16.23 24.17
C GLU A 3 17.88 15.87 23.00
N LYS A 4 18.40 15.06 22.08
CA LYS A 4 17.61 14.42 21.03
C LYS A 4 16.62 13.48 21.71
N ARG A 5 15.47 13.99 22.15
CA ARG A 5 14.32 13.16 22.56
C ARG A 5 13.91 12.35 21.34
N THR A 6 14.41 11.12 21.27
CA THR A 6 13.92 10.11 20.35
C THR A 6 12.50 9.80 20.79
N TRP A 7 11.53 10.25 20.00
CA TRP A 7 10.14 9.82 20.16
C TRP A 7 10.10 8.32 19.88
N SER A 8 10.18 7.50 20.93
CA SER A 8 9.99 6.06 20.79
C SER A 8 8.54 5.82 20.37
N CYS A 9 8.36 5.00 19.34
CA CYS A 9 7.03 4.69 18.82
C CYS A 9 6.23 3.76 19.75
N ASP A 10 6.65 3.57 21.00
CA ASP A 10 5.93 2.78 22.00
C ASP A 10 4.78 3.57 22.65
N VAL A 11 4.68 4.89 22.36
CA VAL A 11 3.55 5.75 22.71
C VAL A 11 2.34 5.51 21.79
N VAL A 12 2.08 4.26 21.42
CA VAL A 12 0.79 3.88 20.80
C VAL A 12 -0.34 3.99 21.83
N ALA A 13 -0.02 3.80 23.12
CA ALA A 13 -1.00 3.70 24.20
C ALA A 13 -1.95 4.90 24.37
N ASN A 14 -1.62 6.08 23.81
CA ASN A 14 -2.48 7.27 23.84
C ASN A 14 -2.67 7.91 22.46
N CYS A 15 -2.57 7.15 21.37
CA CYS A 15 -2.84 7.67 20.04
C CYS A 15 -4.34 8.00 19.90
N PRO A 16 -4.74 9.26 19.66
CA PRO A 16 -6.15 9.61 19.45
C PRO A 16 -6.77 8.96 18.19
N PHE A 17 -5.93 8.34 17.35
CA PHE A 17 -6.31 7.70 16.10
C PHE A 17 -6.01 6.19 16.09
N GLU A 18 -5.88 5.51 17.22
CA GLU A 18 -5.49 4.08 17.30
C GLU A 18 -6.32 3.17 16.38
N SER A 19 -7.61 3.48 16.21
CA SER A 19 -8.54 2.75 15.34
C SER A 19 -8.51 3.17 13.86
N PHE A 20 -7.74 4.20 13.49
CA PHE A 20 -7.65 4.69 12.11
C PHE A 20 -6.63 3.89 11.32
N ASN A 21 -7.13 3.29 10.23
CA ASN A 21 -6.46 2.39 9.29
C ASN A 21 -6.16 1.00 9.87
N SER A 22 -6.66 -0.04 9.18
CA SER A 22 -6.58 -1.44 9.62
C SER A 22 -5.19 -2.06 9.64
N ARG A 23 -4.16 -1.37 9.13
CA ARG A 23 -2.77 -1.87 9.09
C ARG A 23 -1.88 -1.06 10.01
N LEU A 24 -1.40 -1.69 11.07
CA LEU A 24 -0.53 -1.09 12.10
C LEU A 24 0.72 -0.42 11.50
N SER A 25 1.35 -1.03 10.48
CA SER A 25 2.53 -0.45 9.81
C SER A 25 2.21 0.86 9.10
N TYR A 26 1.06 0.95 8.44
CA TYR A 26 0.60 2.18 7.81
C TYR A 26 0.23 3.23 8.86
N HIS A 27 -0.46 2.84 9.93
CA HIS A 27 -0.77 3.73 11.05
C HIS A 27 0.50 4.33 11.68
N LYS A 28 1.49 3.49 11.99
CA LYS A 28 2.79 3.90 12.55
C LYS A 28 3.52 4.88 11.63
N THR A 29 3.55 4.61 10.34
CA THR A 29 4.18 5.52 9.39
C THR A 29 3.39 6.83 9.25
N GLU A 30 2.06 6.78 9.18
CA GLU A 30 1.24 7.96 8.93
C GLU A 30 1.19 8.90 10.13
N TYR A 31 0.94 8.37 11.34
CA TYR A 31 0.67 9.17 12.54
C TYR A 31 1.84 9.25 13.53
N HIS A 32 2.83 8.35 13.45
CA HIS A 32 3.90 8.27 14.46
C HIS A 32 5.30 8.56 13.91
N SER A 33 5.46 8.81 12.62
CA SER A 33 6.77 9.13 12.09
C SER A 33 7.22 10.54 12.52
N PRO A 34 8.46 10.70 13.04
CA PRO A 34 8.92 11.97 13.60
C PRO A 34 9.17 13.04 12.54
N HIS A 35 9.57 12.62 11.33
CA HIS A 35 9.90 13.50 10.21
C HIS A 35 9.21 13.06 8.93
N ARG A 36 8.77 14.05 8.14
CA ARG A 36 8.13 13.85 6.85
C ARG A 36 8.59 14.90 5.85
N TYR A 37 8.61 14.51 4.59
CA TYR A 37 8.86 15.42 3.48
C TYR A 37 7.55 15.74 2.78
N VAL A 38 7.33 17.02 2.52
CA VAL A 38 6.18 17.57 1.80
C VAL A 38 6.65 18.55 0.74
N HIS A 39 5.92 18.65 -0.37
CA HIS A 39 6.21 19.66 -1.37
C HIS A 39 5.41 20.93 -1.05
N TYR A 40 6.08 22.08 -0.96
CA TYR A 40 5.48 23.38 -0.68
C TYR A 40 6.18 24.44 -1.55
N ASN A 41 5.40 25.24 -2.29
CA ASN A 41 5.92 26.24 -3.23
C ASN A 41 6.96 25.71 -4.24
N GLY A 42 6.82 24.45 -4.66
CA GLY A 42 7.73 23.81 -5.62
C GLY A 42 8.97 23.16 -5.00
N GLU A 43 9.20 23.33 -3.69
CA GLU A 43 10.35 22.77 -2.99
C GLU A 43 9.95 21.62 -2.06
N GLN A 44 10.86 20.67 -1.84
CA GLN A 44 10.66 19.60 -0.86
C GLN A 44 11.15 20.05 0.51
N VAL A 45 10.22 20.26 1.43
CA VAL A 45 10.49 20.73 2.79
C VAL A 45 10.33 19.57 3.79
N SER A 46 11.30 19.46 4.71
CA SER A 46 11.20 18.54 5.84
C SER A 46 10.41 19.18 6.97
N ILE A 47 9.37 18.49 7.42
CA ILE A 47 8.54 18.88 8.56
C ILE A 47 8.67 17.86 9.68
N SER A 48 8.60 18.34 10.92
CA SER A 48 8.68 17.51 12.13
C SER A 48 7.40 17.60 12.94
N ARG A 49 7.18 16.58 13.79
CA ARG A 49 6.12 16.61 14.79
C ARG A 49 6.49 17.54 15.93
N GLY A 50 5.52 18.32 16.38
CA GLY A 50 5.60 19.11 17.60
C GLY A 50 5.38 18.27 18.85
N PRO A 51 5.50 18.89 20.04
CA PRO A 51 5.22 18.23 21.32
C PRO A 51 3.75 17.80 21.46
N ASP A 52 2.85 18.42 20.70
CA ASP A 52 1.42 18.08 20.61
C ASP A 52 1.13 16.88 19.69
N GLY A 53 2.19 16.28 19.11
CA GLY A 53 2.10 15.15 18.19
C GLY A 53 1.68 15.53 16.76
N LYS A 54 1.43 16.82 16.47
CA LYS A 54 1.03 17.27 15.14
C LYS A 54 2.25 17.60 14.30
N LEU A 55 2.20 17.30 13.01
CA LEU A 55 3.16 17.78 12.03
C LEU A 55 2.91 19.27 11.78
N LYS A 56 3.97 20.08 11.83
CA LYS A 56 3.90 21.52 11.54
C LYS A 56 3.71 21.73 10.03
N CYS A 57 2.85 22.68 9.66
CA CYS A 57 2.69 23.06 8.27
C CYS A 57 3.85 23.97 7.82
N PRO A 58 4.41 23.80 6.61
CA PRO A 58 5.47 24.68 6.08
C PRO A 58 5.09 26.16 5.98
N CYS A 59 3.79 26.49 5.92
CA CYS A 59 3.34 27.88 5.91
C CYS A 59 3.57 28.63 7.23
N GLY A 60 3.89 27.90 8.32
CA GLY A 60 4.10 28.46 9.66
C GLY A 60 2.83 28.64 10.49
N GLU A 61 1.64 28.55 9.91
CA GLU A 61 0.37 28.74 10.62
C GLU A 61 0.06 27.55 11.55
N PRO A 62 -0.04 27.74 12.88
CA PRO A 62 -0.27 26.64 13.83
C PRO A 62 -1.61 25.93 13.60
N LYS A 63 -2.63 26.65 13.13
CA LYS A 63 -3.94 26.08 12.81
C LYS A 63 -3.93 25.16 11.59
N HIS A 64 -2.85 25.13 10.82
CA HIS A 64 -2.61 24.19 9.72
C HIS A 64 -1.82 22.94 10.15
N ALA A 65 -1.40 22.83 11.41
CA ALA A 65 -0.77 21.61 11.91
C ALA A 65 -1.76 20.44 11.92
N ARG A 66 -1.33 19.24 11.52
CA ARG A 66 -2.18 18.04 11.40
C ARG A 66 -1.48 16.79 11.90
N TYR A 67 -2.24 15.81 12.33
CA TYR A 67 -1.73 14.49 12.71
C TYR A 67 -1.41 13.64 11.49
N SER A 68 -2.24 13.68 10.44
CA SER A 68 -2.01 12.96 9.19
C SER A 68 -1.03 13.69 8.27
N CYS A 69 -0.02 12.94 7.81
CA CYS A 69 0.93 13.38 6.79
C CYS A 69 0.24 13.59 5.43
N GLU A 70 -0.67 12.70 5.04
CA GLU A 70 -1.46 12.78 3.83
C GLU A 70 -2.28 14.07 3.78
N ARG A 71 -2.90 14.47 4.90
CA ARG A 71 -3.64 15.74 4.99
C ARG A 71 -2.75 16.95 4.77
N ILE A 72 -1.56 17.00 5.38
CA ILE A 72 -0.61 18.08 5.13
C ILE A 72 -0.17 18.10 3.67
N ARG A 73 0.14 16.94 3.07
CA ARG A 73 0.53 16.86 1.66
C ARG A 73 -0.55 17.38 0.73
N LEU A 74 -1.81 16.99 0.95
CA LEU A 74 -2.94 17.46 0.15
C LEU A 74 -3.17 18.97 0.31
N MET A 75 -2.98 19.49 1.53
CA MET A 75 -3.12 20.90 1.83
C MET A 75 -1.97 21.74 1.24
N CYS A 76 -0.73 21.27 1.31
CA CYS A 76 0.43 21.96 0.71
C CYS A 76 0.41 21.93 -0.83
N LYS A 77 -0.34 20.99 -1.42
CA LYS A 77 -0.51 20.89 -2.87
C LYS A 77 -1.47 21.95 -3.45
N VAL A 78 -2.37 22.52 -2.63
CA VAL A 78 -3.26 23.58 -3.12
C VAL A 78 -2.52 24.92 -3.15
N SER A 79 -2.74 25.71 -4.21
CA SER A 79 -2.06 27.00 -4.41
C SER A 79 -2.32 28.00 -3.27
N LYS A 80 -3.53 27.98 -2.71
CA LYS A 80 -3.89 28.76 -1.53
C LYS A 80 -4.25 27.81 -0.40
N HIS A 81 -3.61 27.98 0.75
CA HIS A 81 -3.94 27.19 1.93
C HIS A 81 -5.42 27.43 2.33
N PRO A 82 -6.13 26.39 2.76
CA PRO A 82 -7.50 26.53 3.17
C PRO A 82 -7.60 27.38 4.45
N PRO A 83 -8.77 27.99 4.72
CA PRO A 83 -9.03 28.60 6.01
C PRO A 83 -8.81 27.59 7.14
N PRO A 84 -8.27 28.03 8.29
CA PRO A 84 -7.90 27.14 9.38
C PRO A 84 -9.07 26.29 9.91
N ASP A 85 -10.29 26.85 9.87
CA ASP A 85 -11.50 26.23 10.41
C ASP A 85 -12.27 25.41 9.37
N SER A 86 -11.66 25.14 8.21
CA SER A 86 -12.30 24.34 7.16
C SER A 86 -12.40 22.86 7.58
N ILE A 87 -13.60 22.43 7.94
CA ILE A 87 -13.98 21.06 8.33
C ILE A 87 -13.37 19.99 7.41
N ARG A 88 -13.43 20.20 6.09
CA ARG A 88 -12.89 19.27 5.07
C ARG A 88 -11.42 18.86 5.30
N TRP A 89 -10.63 19.71 5.94
CA TRP A 89 -9.20 19.50 6.18
C TRP A 89 -8.88 19.03 7.58
N ASN A 90 -9.88 18.73 8.41
CA ASN A 90 -9.70 18.19 9.75
C ASN A 90 -9.28 16.70 9.68
N ASP A 91 -8.45 16.26 10.63
CA ASP A 91 -7.98 14.87 10.71
C ASP A 91 -9.12 13.90 11.08
N TRP A 92 -10.09 14.38 11.84
CA TRP A 92 -11.21 13.57 12.35
C TRP A 92 -12.20 13.09 11.28
N ASP A 93 -12.28 13.79 10.15
CA ASP A 93 -13.20 13.46 9.05
C ASP A 93 -12.74 12.26 8.21
N GLU A 94 -11.54 11.72 8.45
CA GLU A 94 -10.98 10.64 7.63
C GLU A 94 -11.82 9.35 7.66
N VAL A 95 -12.57 9.11 8.74
CA VAL A 95 -13.48 7.95 8.90
C VAL A 95 -14.56 7.93 7.81
N SER A 96 -15.04 9.10 7.40
CA SER A 96 -16.14 9.22 6.44
C SER A 96 -15.69 9.12 4.98
N PHE A 97 -14.43 9.48 4.67
CA PHE A 97 -13.94 9.51 3.29
C PHE A 97 -13.44 8.17 2.78
N ARG A 98 -12.85 7.31 3.62
CA ARG A 98 -12.37 5.98 3.19
C ARG A 98 -13.51 4.96 3.04
N ASN A 99 -14.66 5.19 3.70
CA ASN A 99 -15.89 4.42 3.50
C ASN A 99 -16.74 4.94 2.33
N ARG A 100 -16.38 6.06 1.68
CA ARG A 100 -16.95 6.34 0.37
C ARG A 100 -16.36 5.31 -0.58
N PRO A 101 -17.18 4.46 -1.24
CA PRO A 101 -16.69 3.60 -2.30
C PRO A 101 -15.92 4.51 -3.24
N ARG A 102 -14.61 4.25 -3.40
CA ARG A 102 -13.78 4.99 -4.36
C ARG A 102 -14.60 4.99 -5.63
N PHE A 103 -15.12 6.15 -6.05
CA PHE A 103 -15.87 6.27 -7.29
C PHE A 103 -14.91 5.75 -8.34
N ARG A 104 -15.12 4.47 -8.70
CA ARG A 104 -14.41 3.76 -9.75
C ARG A 104 -14.49 4.73 -10.90
N ARG A 105 -13.36 5.32 -11.29
CA ARG A 105 -13.26 6.23 -12.43
C ARG A 105 -14.08 5.57 -13.52
N GLN A 106 -15.32 6.03 -13.70
CA GLN A 106 -16.13 5.60 -14.80
C GLN A 106 -15.43 6.28 -15.95
N SER A 107 -14.63 5.50 -16.65
CA SER A 107 -14.06 5.86 -17.94
C SER A 107 -15.26 6.28 -18.79
N LYS A 108 -15.57 7.57 -18.79
CA LYS A 108 -16.61 8.16 -19.60
C LYS A 108 -16.04 8.16 -21.03
N SER A 109 -16.13 6.99 -21.64
CA SER A 109 -15.96 6.80 -23.08
C SER A 109 -17.20 7.38 -23.75
N THR A 110 -17.24 8.71 -23.87
CA THR A 110 -18.06 9.35 -24.88
C THR A 110 -17.25 9.32 -26.18
N ALA A 111 -17.36 8.22 -26.90
CA ALA A 111 -17.14 8.24 -28.34
C ALA A 111 -18.26 9.08 -28.96
N PRO A 112 -17.96 10.06 -29.83
CA PRO A 112 -18.99 10.76 -30.57
C PRO A 112 -19.55 9.84 -31.65
N THR A 113 -20.82 9.48 -31.52
CA THR A 113 -21.60 8.83 -32.58
C THR A 113 -21.96 9.90 -33.62
N THR A 114 -21.17 10.02 -34.68
CA THR A 114 -21.58 10.70 -35.90
C THR A 114 -22.12 9.66 -36.87
N SER A 115 -23.40 9.80 -37.21
CA SER A 115 -24.15 9.05 -38.21
C SER A 115 -23.88 9.56 -39.63
N ALA A 116 -24.00 8.62 -40.59
CA ALA A 116 -23.88 8.73 -42.06
C ALA A 116 -22.46 8.99 -42.61
N ASP A 117 -21.95 8.27 -43.61
CA ASP A 117 -22.63 7.83 -44.82
C ASP A 117 -22.00 6.56 -45.45
N THR A 118 -22.87 5.84 -46.12
CA THR A 118 -22.78 4.72 -47.07
C THR A 118 -21.47 4.54 -47.84
N SER A 119 -20.92 3.31 -47.85
CA SER A 119 -20.50 2.53 -49.05
C SER A 119 -19.15 1.81 -48.96
N ALA A 120 -19.13 0.65 -49.63
CA ALA A 120 -18.00 -0.16 -50.12
C ALA A 120 -17.48 -1.28 -49.21
N ILE A 121 -17.96 -2.47 -49.59
CA ILE A 121 -17.50 -3.82 -49.25
C ILE A 121 -16.02 -3.98 -49.61
N GLY A 122 -15.21 -4.42 -48.64
CA GLY A 122 -13.81 -4.83 -48.83
C GLY A 122 -13.46 -6.04 -47.95
N PRO A 123 -12.70 -7.03 -48.46
CA PRO A 123 -12.68 -8.37 -47.89
C PRO A 123 -11.76 -8.51 -46.66
N HIS A 124 -12.17 -9.45 -45.79
CA HIS A 124 -11.46 -10.09 -44.70
C HIS A 124 -9.93 -9.95 -44.71
N ARG A 125 -9.39 -9.19 -43.74
CA ARG A 125 -8.03 -9.41 -43.22
C ARG A 125 -8.10 -10.17 -41.91
N THR A 126 -7.70 -11.43 -41.98
CA THR A 126 -7.42 -12.30 -40.84
C THR A 126 -6.27 -11.71 -40.01
N ILE A 127 -6.59 -11.25 -38.80
CA ILE A 127 -5.57 -10.84 -37.83
C ILE A 127 -4.95 -12.11 -37.24
N ARG A 128 -3.77 -12.42 -37.76
CA ARG A 128 -2.88 -13.49 -37.33
C ARG A 128 -2.35 -13.17 -35.94
N THR A 129 -2.83 -13.89 -34.92
CA THR A 129 -2.27 -13.87 -33.56
C THR A 129 -0.87 -14.46 -33.59
N ARG A 130 0.16 -13.60 -33.51
CA ARG A 130 1.56 -14.00 -33.45
C ARG A 130 2.08 -13.96 -32.02
N SER A 131 2.54 -15.13 -31.60
CA SER A 131 3.78 -15.34 -30.84
C SER A 131 3.75 -15.01 -29.34
N SER A 132 3.46 -16.07 -28.58
CA SER A 132 3.92 -16.27 -27.22
C SER A 132 5.46 -16.20 -27.16
N THR A 133 6.02 -15.07 -26.72
CA THR A 133 7.44 -14.99 -26.34
C THR A 133 7.58 -15.64 -24.97
N LYS A 134 8.09 -16.87 -24.97
CA LYS A 134 8.65 -17.55 -23.79
C LYS A 134 9.77 -16.66 -23.23
N ASN A 135 9.49 -15.94 -22.15
CA ASN A 135 10.53 -15.36 -21.32
C ASN A 135 11.23 -16.51 -20.58
N SER A 136 12.36 -16.94 -21.14
CA SER A 136 13.33 -17.77 -20.45
C SER A 136 13.89 -16.99 -19.26
N ILE A 137 13.54 -17.42 -18.05
CA ILE A 137 14.12 -16.96 -16.81
C ILE A 137 15.62 -17.30 -16.87
N PRO A 138 16.54 -16.32 -16.75
CA PRO A 138 17.96 -16.62 -16.65
C PRO A 138 18.19 -17.44 -15.38
N LYS A 139 18.79 -18.63 -15.53
CA LYS A 139 19.33 -19.42 -14.43
C LYS A 139 20.33 -18.54 -13.70
N ILE A 140 19.97 -18.12 -12.49
CA ILE A 140 20.92 -17.54 -11.54
C ILE A 140 21.76 -18.72 -11.07
N GLU A 141 23.00 -18.80 -11.56
CA GLU A 141 24.01 -19.66 -10.96
C GLU A 141 24.24 -19.19 -9.53
N GLU A 142 23.85 -20.01 -8.56
CA GLU A 142 24.29 -19.93 -7.16
C GLU A 142 25.82 -20.08 -7.15
N ARG A 143 26.53 -18.96 -7.35
CA ARG A 143 27.96 -18.91 -7.04
C ARG A 143 28.11 -18.73 -5.54
N ASP A 144 28.74 -19.72 -4.94
CA ASP A 144 29.28 -19.78 -3.59
C ASP A 144 29.90 -18.46 -3.12
N THR A 145 29.09 -17.59 -2.50
CA THR A 145 29.58 -16.45 -1.70
C THR A 145 29.88 -16.84 -0.26
N LYS A 146 30.02 -18.15 0.04
CA LYS A 146 30.06 -18.65 1.43
C LYS A 146 31.43 -18.55 2.11
N PHE A 147 32.51 -18.11 1.45
CA PHE A 147 33.88 -18.29 1.97
C PHE A 147 34.76 -17.05 2.13
N ARG A 148 34.22 -15.82 2.11
CA ARG A 148 35.05 -14.60 2.21
C ARG A 148 34.59 -13.58 3.26
N LEU A 149 34.16 -14.06 4.43
CA LEU A 149 33.81 -13.19 5.57
C LEU A 149 34.57 -13.56 6.87
N VAL A 150 35.54 -14.47 6.83
CA VAL A 150 36.19 -14.98 8.06
C VAL A 150 37.48 -14.23 8.44
N GLU A 151 38.15 -13.51 7.52
CA GLU A 151 39.46 -12.89 7.81
C GLU A 151 39.44 -11.41 8.22
N GLU A 152 38.31 -10.69 8.11
CA GLU A 152 38.23 -9.27 8.51
C GLU A 152 37.90 -9.03 10.00
N VAL A 153 37.75 -10.09 10.81
CA VAL A 153 37.31 -9.97 12.21
C VAL A 153 38.47 -9.81 13.21
N SER A 154 39.71 -9.99 12.77
CA SER A 154 40.89 -10.06 13.65
C SER A 154 41.41 -8.70 14.17
N SER A 155 40.89 -7.58 13.66
CA SER A 155 41.47 -6.24 13.89
C SER A 155 40.53 -5.22 14.54
N ILE A 156 39.33 -5.65 14.98
CA ILE A 156 38.32 -4.73 15.52
C ILE A 156 38.41 -4.66 17.04
N SER A 157 38.54 -3.43 17.55
CA SER A 157 38.49 -3.07 18.96
C SER A 157 37.28 -3.68 19.67
N THR A 158 37.46 -4.19 20.89
CA THR A 158 36.44 -4.92 21.67
C THR A 158 35.18 -4.10 21.96
N GLY A 159 35.24 -2.77 21.88
CA GLY A 159 34.07 -1.89 22.01
C GLY A 159 33.20 -1.81 20.75
N GLU A 160 33.79 -1.69 19.57
CA GLU A 160 33.07 -1.53 18.29
C GLU A 160 32.38 -2.84 17.83
N LEU A 161 32.89 -3.98 18.29
CA LEU A 161 32.26 -5.28 18.07
C LEU A 161 30.91 -5.41 18.76
N SER A 162 30.66 -4.70 19.86
CA SER A 162 29.40 -4.78 20.59
C SER A 162 28.25 -4.15 19.81
N ASP A 163 28.44 -2.92 19.33
CA ASP A 163 27.39 -2.18 18.61
C ASP A 163 27.07 -2.84 17.26
N ARG A 164 28.11 -3.34 16.56
CA ARG A 164 27.91 -4.08 15.31
C ARG A 164 27.15 -5.39 15.53
N LYS A 165 27.40 -6.09 16.64
CA LYS A 165 26.68 -7.32 17.00
C LYS A 165 25.22 -7.03 17.32
N GLU A 166 24.93 -5.98 18.08
CA GLU A 166 23.55 -5.58 18.40
C GLU A 166 22.77 -5.18 17.14
N PHE A 167 23.39 -4.42 16.23
CA PHE A 167 22.80 -4.07 14.94
C PHE A 167 22.47 -5.30 14.09
N LEU A 168 23.38 -6.26 14.00
CA LEU A 168 23.15 -7.50 13.23
C LEU A 168 22.05 -8.37 13.85
N LEU A 169 21.99 -8.47 15.19
CA LEU A 169 20.91 -9.19 15.88
C LEU A 169 19.55 -8.54 15.62
N LYS A 170 19.48 -7.21 15.65
CA LYS A 170 18.25 -6.48 15.32
C LYS A 170 17.83 -6.71 13.88
N LYS A 171 18.77 -6.62 12.93
CA LYS A 171 18.51 -6.89 11.51
C LYS A 171 17.97 -8.31 11.30
N LEU A 172 18.56 -9.31 11.95
CA LEU A 172 18.11 -10.70 11.88
C LEU A 172 16.71 -10.89 12.49
N ALA A 173 16.39 -10.18 13.58
CA ALA A 173 15.06 -10.19 14.17
C ALA A 173 14.00 -9.58 13.22
N ASP A 174 14.33 -8.47 12.54
CA ASP A 174 13.46 -7.83 11.56
C ASP A 174 13.23 -8.75 10.34
N GLU A 175 14.28 -9.37 9.81
CA GLU A 175 14.18 -10.35 8.71
C GLU A 175 13.32 -11.57 9.10
N LYS A 176 13.45 -12.07 10.34
CA LYS A 176 12.62 -13.17 10.85
C LYS A 176 11.15 -12.76 11.00
N ALA A 177 10.88 -11.52 11.41
CA ALA A 177 9.52 -11.00 11.51
C ALA A 177 8.88 -10.89 10.11
N GLU A 178 9.63 -10.43 9.10
CA GLU A 178 9.17 -10.38 7.71
C GLU A 178 8.87 -11.78 7.15
N ALA A 179 9.73 -12.76 7.41
CA ALA A 179 9.51 -14.15 7.02
C ALA A 179 8.22 -14.75 7.63
N CYS A 180 7.91 -14.40 8.89
CA CYS A 180 6.68 -14.83 9.54
C CYS A 180 5.42 -14.25 8.89
N VAL A 181 5.47 -12.98 8.47
CA VAL A 181 4.37 -12.33 7.74
C VAL A 181 4.15 -12.99 6.37
N LEU A 182 5.23 -13.34 5.67
CA LEU A 182 5.16 -14.05 4.39
C LEU A 182 4.56 -15.46 4.54
N ASP A 183 4.95 -16.23 5.55
CA ASP A 183 4.39 -17.57 5.81
C ASP A 183 2.88 -17.50 6.07
N LYS A 184 2.43 -16.51 6.84
CA LYS A 184 0.99 -16.27 7.06
C LYS A 184 0.27 -15.94 5.75
N ALA A 185 0.83 -15.05 4.93
CA ALA A 185 0.23 -14.69 3.65
C ALA A 185 0.13 -15.88 2.68
N ILE A 186 1.11 -16.80 2.71
CA ILE A 186 1.07 -18.04 1.92
C ILE A 186 -0.05 -18.95 2.39
N LYS A 187 -0.21 -19.14 3.71
CA LYS A 187 -1.31 -19.94 4.28
C LYS A 187 -2.68 -19.37 3.90
N ASP A 188 -2.87 -18.06 4.03
CA ASP A 188 -4.11 -17.39 3.64
C ASP A 188 -4.40 -17.57 2.14
N ALA A 189 -3.38 -17.49 1.28
CA ALA A 189 -3.53 -17.71 -0.16
C ALA A 189 -3.92 -19.16 -0.52
N VAL A 190 -3.45 -20.15 0.23
CA VAL A 190 -3.85 -21.55 0.06
C VAL A 190 -5.31 -21.76 0.46
N GLU A 191 -5.74 -21.17 1.58
CA GLU A 191 -7.13 -21.25 2.04
C GLU A 191 -8.10 -20.59 1.06
N ILE A 192 -7.75 -19.41 0.53
CA ILE A 192 -8.54 -18.72 -0.50
C ILE A 192 -8.74 -19.61 -1.73
N LYS A 193 -7.68 -20.26 -2.22
CA LYS A 193 -7.78 -21.19 -3.37
C LYS A 193 -8.68 -22.39 -3.07
N ALA A 194 -8.65 -22.91 -1.84
CA ALA A 194 -9.53 -24.00 -1.43
C ALA A 194 -11.00 -23.56 -1.45
N LEU A 195 -11.30 -22.37 -0.92
CA LEU A 195 -12.65 -21.79 -0.95
C LEU A 195 -13.15 -21.51 -2.37
N GLU A 196 -12.29 -21.00 -3.27
CA GLU A 196 -12.64 -20.81 -4.68
C GLU A 196 -13.03 -22.13 -5.37
N SER A 197 -12.35 -23.23 -5.05
CA SER A 197 -12.68 -24.56 -5.57
C SER A 197 -14.05 -25.06 -5.05
N GLN A 198 -14.34 -24.82 -3.76
CA GLN A 198 -15.64 -25.16 -3.17
C GLN A 198 -16.78 -24.36 -3.82
N ILE A 199 -16.60 -23.06 -4.03
CA ILE A 199 -17.58 -22.19 -4.69
C ILE A 199 -17.87 -22.69 -6.12
N LYS A 200 -16.83 -23.04 -6.89
CA LYS A 200 -17.01 -23.61 -8.25
C LYS A 200 -17.83 -24.90 -8.22
N THR A 201 -17.54 -25.79 -7.28
CA THR A 201 -18.27 -27.06 -7.12
C THR A 201 -19.75 -26.83 -6.77
N MET A 202 -20.02 -25.92 -5.84
CA MET A 202 -21.39 -25.54 -5.45
C MET A 202 -22.15 -24.88 -6.59
N SER A 203 -21.50 -24.01 -7.36
CA SER A 203 -22.08 -23.39 -8.55
C SER A 203 -22.45 -24.42 -9.61
N ALA A 204 -21.60 -25.43 -9.86
CA ALA A 204 -21.90 -26.52 -10.78
C ALA A 204 -23.09 -27.36 -10.32
N LYS A 205 -23.16 -27.71 -9.02
CA LYS A 205 -24.31 -28.43 -8.44
C LYS A 205 -25.60 -27.64 -8.58
N ASN A 206 -25.58 -26.32 -8.32
CA ASN A 206 -26.75 -25.47 -8.46
C ASN A 206 -27.20 -25.36 -9.92
N LYS A 207 -26.27 -25.29 -10.88
CA LYS A 207 -26.59 -25.32 -12.32
C LYS A 207 -27.29 -26.63 -12.71
N ALA A 208 -26.78 -27.77 -12.25
CA ALA A 208 -27.40 -29.07 -12.52
C ALA A 208 -28.81 -29.20 -11.92
N LYS A 209 -29.02 -28.69 -10.69
CA LYS A 209 -30.35 -28.64 -10.07
C LYS A 209 -31.35 -27.80 -10.86
N ARG A 210 -30.91 -26.64 -11.39
CA ARG A 210 -31.76 -25.78 -12.23
C ARG A 210 -32.16 -26.48 -13.54
N GLN A 211 -31.21 -27.10 -14.22
CA GLN A 211 -31.48 -27.87 -15.44
C GLN A 211 -32.47 -29.02 -15.18
N LYS A 212 -32.30 -29.74 -14.06
CA LYS A 212 -33.25 -30.80 -13.66
C LYS A 212 -34.66 -30.25 -13.41
N LEU A 213 -34.77 -29.09 -12.77
CA LEU A 213 -36.06 -28.44 -12.53
C LEU A 213 -36.73 -28.02 -13.84
N GLU A 214 -35.97 -27.43 -14.77
CA GLU A 214 -36.45 -27.05 -16.11
C GLU A 214 -36.96 -28.28 -16.89
N THR A 215 -36.27 -29.41 -16.80
CA THR A 215 -36.75 -30.65 -17.44
C THR A 215 -38.04 -31.18 -16.83
N LEU A 216 -38.22 -31.05 -15.51
CA LEU A 216 -39.46 -31.48 -14.84
C LEU A 216 -40.65 -30.58 -15.22
N ILE A 217 -40.43 -29.26 -15.31
CA ILE A 217 -41.44 -28.30 -15.74
C ILE A 217 -41.84 -28.53 -17.21
N SER A 218 -40.91 -28.95 -18.06
CA SER A 218 -41.21 -29.22 -19.48
C SER A 218 -41.99 -30.52 -19.70
N GLN A 219 -42.08 -31.39 -18.68
CA GLN A 219 -42.81 -32.66 -18.73
C GLN A 219 -44.23 -32.57 -18.17
N SER A 220 -44.57 -31.47 -17.49
CA SER A 220 -45.91 -31.18 -16.97
C SER A 220 -46.75 -30.39 -17.97
#